data_AF-A0A5B0U110-F1
#
_entry.id   AF-A0A5B0U110-F1
#
_cell.length_a   1.000
_cell.length_b   1.000
_cell.length_c   1.000
_cell.angle_alpha   90.00
_cell.angle_beta   90.00
_cell.angle_gamma   90.00
#
_symmetry.space_group_name_H-M   'P 1'
#
loop_
_entity.id
_entity.type
_entity.pdbx_description
1 polymer ?
#
loop_
_entity_poly.entity_id
_entity_poly.type
_entity_poly.pdbx_seq_one_letter_code
_entity_poly.pdbx_strand_id
1 'polypeptide(L)'
;MMKTQAFVILISCFVCFKAIAIRVVSCDKQDTEYIATKHSSGALIQANEIEKVFPRDSLKHNEICEVRNEIIMDGLAFTLYKLQSEEQRYISVYNGLDGNFKLYGP
;
A
#
# COMPACT_ATOMS: atom_id res chain seq x y z
N MET A 1 28.62 -26.00 56.48
CA MET A 1 28.37 -24.61 56.02
C MET A 1 28.02 -24.68 54.54
N MET A 2 26.73 -24.73 54.22
CA MET A 2 26.22 -25.02 52.87
C MET A 2 25.98 -23.70 52.14
N LYS A 3 26.69 -23.46 51.03
CA LYS A 3 26.52 -22.25 50.21
C LYS A 3 25.37 -22.47 49.24
N THR A 4 24.22 -21.88 49.53
CA THR A 4 23.08 -21.80 48.62
C THR A 4 23.39 -20.76 47.55
N GLN A 5 23.66 -21.20 46.32
CA GLN A 5 23.81 -20.29 45.18
C GLN A 5 22.43 -20.02 44.57
N ALA A 6 22.00 -18.75 44.59
CA ALA A 6 20.76 -18.32 43.96
C ALA A 6 21.00 -18.14 42.45
N PHE A 7 20.32 -18.93 41.62
CA PHE A 7 20.28 -18.74 40.17
C PHE A 7 19.21 -17.71 39.83
N VAL A 8 19.62 -16.56 39.30
CA VAL A 8 18.72 -15.52 38.79
C VAL A 8 18.37 -15.87 37.34
N ILE A 9 17.15 -16.36 37.11
CA ILE A 9 16.63 -16.63 35.77
C ILE A 9 16.09 -15.31 35.21
N LEU A 10 16.85 -14.69 34.30
CA LEU A 10 16.46 -13.49 33.59
C LEU A 10 15.41 -13.87 32.52
N ILE A 11 14.13 -13.66 32.82
CA ILE A 11 13.04 -13.93 31.88
C ILE A 11 13.03 -12.80 30.83
N SER A 12 13.63 -13.06 29.68
CA SER A 12 13.51 -12.20 28.50
C SER A 12 12.10 -12.35 27.91
N CYS A 13 11.22 -11.38 28.15
CA CYS A 13 9.91 -11.30 27.51
C CYS A 13 10.09 -11.14 25.99
N PHE A 14 9.95 -12.24 25.25
CA PHE A 14 9.83 -12.20 23.80
C PHE A 14 8.48 -11.56 23.44
N VAL A 15 8.51 -10.28 23.06
CA VAL A 15 7.35 -9.59 22.53
C VAL A 15 7.08 -10.14 21.12
N CYS A 16 6.08 -11.01 20.98
CA CYS A 16 5.60 -11.44 19.67
C CYS A 16 4.80 -10.31 19.03
N PHE A 17 5.44 -9.52 18.16
CA PHE A 17 4.72 -8.63 17.27
C PHE A 17 3.95 -9.49 16.25
N LYS A 18 2.62 -9.35 16.21
CA LYS A 18 1.82 -9.92 15.14
C LYS A 18 2.12 -9.13 13.86
N ALA A 19 2.95 -9.71 12.99
CA ALA A 19 3.11 -9.19 11.64
C ALA A 19 1.82 -9.50 10.85
N ILE A 20 1.10 -8.46 10.45
CA ILE A 20 -0.04 -8.58 9.54
C ILE A 20 0.51 -8.34 8.13
N ALA A 21 0.48 -9.39 7.30
CA ALA A 21 0.80 -9.24 5.89
C ALA A 21 -0.43 -8.70 5.15
N ILE A 22 -0.38 -7.43 4.74
CA ILE A 22 -1.42 -6.84 3.88
C ILE A 22 -1.21 -7.43 2.48
N ARG A 23 -2.20 -8.19 2.00
CA ARG A 23 -2.13 -8.85 0.70
C ARG A 23 -2.34 -7.82 -0.41
N VAL A 24 -1.25 -7.40 -1.04
CA VAL A 24 -1.30 -6.55 -2.23
C VAL A 24 -1.62 -7.41 -3.45
N VAL A 25 -2.64 -7.03 -4.20
CA VAL A 25 -3.04 -7.68 -5.45
C VAL A 25 -2.33 -7.00 -6.60
N SER A 26 -1.67 -7.76 -7.48
CA SER A 26 -1.14 -7.18 -8.72
C SER A 26 -2.30 -6.79 -9.63
N CYS A 27 -2.23 -5.61 -10.24
CA CYS A 27 -3.19 -5.23 -11.28
C CYS A 27 -3.12 -6.19 -12.48
N ASP A 28 -4.28 -6.44 -13.09
CA ASP A 28 -4.34 -7.12 -14.38
C ASP A 28 -3.90 -6.19 -15.51
N LYS A 29 -3.87 -6.71 -16.75
CA LYS A 29 -3.43 -5.95 -17.91
C LYS A 29 -4.30 -4.72 -18.18
N GLN A 30 -5.62 -4.82 -18.03
CA GLN A 30 -6.54 -3.72 -18.31
C GLN A 30 -6.39 -2.59 -17.28
N ASP A 31 -6.28 -2.95 -16.00
CA ASP A 31 -6.05 -1.99 -14.92
C ASP A 31 -4.68 -1.31 -15.05
N THR A 32 -3.66 -2.08 -15.44
CA THR A 32 -2.31 -1.55 -15.67
C THR A 32 -2.31 -0.55 -16.84
N GLU A 33 -2.97 -0.88 -17.95
CA GLU A 33 -3.13 0.01 -19.11
C GLU A 33 -3.93 1.27 -18.75
N TYR A 34 -4.95 1.16 -17.90
CA TYR A 34 -5.71 2.32 -17.41
C TYR A 34 -4.82 3.29 -16.63
N ILE A 35 -4.02 2.79 -15.68
CA ILE A 35 -3.07 3.61 -14.92
C ILE A 35 -2.06 4.26 -15.87
N ALA A 36 -1.46 3.48 -16.76
CA ALA A 36 -0.47 3.98 -17.71
C ALA A 36 -1.04 5.09 -18.62
N THR A 37 -2.30 4.95 -19.04
CA THR A 37 -3.01 5.95 -19.84
C THR A 37 -3.23 7.23 -19.04
N LYS A 38 -3.71 7.15 -17.79
CA LYS A 38 -3.92 8.31 -16.92
C LYS A 38 -2.61 9.02 -16.56
N HIS A 39 -1.54 8.27 -16.36
CA HIS A 39 -0.21 8.82 -16.11
C HIS A 39 0.34 9.55 -17.34
N SER A 40 0.31 8.91 -18.52
CA SER A 40 0.84 9.49 -19.76
C SER A 40 0.01 10.64 -20.33
N SER A 41 -1.29 10.69 -20.04
CA SER A 41 -2.15 11.80 -20.45
C SER A 41 -2.01 13.05 -19.56
N GLY A 42 -1.26 12.97 -18.47
CA GLY A 42 -1.15 14.06 -17.49
C GLY A 42 -2.42 14.25 -16.64
N ALA A 43 -3.25 13.21 -16.49
CA ALA A 43 -4.42 13.27 -15.60
C ALA A 43 -4.04 13.20 -14.11
N LEU A 44 -2.85 12.69 -13.79
CA LEU A 44 -2.32 12.60 -12.41
C LEU A 44 -1.60 13.91 -12.02
N ILE A 45 -2.32 15.03 -12.10
CA ILE A 45 -1.82 16.38 -11.78
C ILE A 45 -2.53 16.96 -10.56
N GLN A 46 -1.94 17.99 -9.97
CA GLN A 46 -2.44 18.63 -8.75
C GLN A 46 -3.91 19.07 -8.84
N ALA A 47 -4.39 19.48 -10.01
CA ALA A 47 -5.78 19.89 -10.21
C ALA A 47 -6.81 18.76 -10.00
N ASN A 48 -6.38 17.50 -10.11
CA ASN A 48 -7.21 16.32 -9.93
C ASN A 48 -6.90 15.59 -8.61
N GLU A 49 -6.05 16.15 -7.76
CA GLU A 49 -5.81 15.62 -6.41
C GLU A 49 -7.09 15.73 -5.59
N ILE A 50 -7.40 14.66 -4.86
CA ILE A 50 -8.56 14.62 -3.96
C ILE A 50 -8.14 14.14 -2.57
N GLU A 51 -8.90 14.57 -1.57
CA GLU A 51 -8.79 14.05 -0.21
C GLU A 51 -9.89 13.01 0.02
N LYS A 52 -9.54 11.73 -0.15
CA LYS A 52 -10.40 10.59 0.19
C LYS A 52 -9.54 9.49 0.80
N VAL A 53 -10.08 8.78 1.78
CA VAL A 53 -9.39 7.68 2.43
C VAL A 53 -10.04 6.36 2.02
N PHE A 54 -9.21 5.42 1.58
CA PHE A 54 -9.63 4.07 1.25
C PHE A 54 -9.02 3.10 2.27
N PRO A 55 -9.78 2.68 3.29
CA PRO A 55 -9.27 1.75 4.30
C PRO A 55 -9.03 0.40 3.64
N ARG A 56 -7.75 0.00 3.50
CA ARG A 56 -7.38 -1.24 2.79
C ARG A 56 -8.08 -2.46 3.38
N ASP A 57 -8.28 -2.49 4.70
CA ASP A 57 -8.92 -3.61 5.40
C ASP A 57 -10.43 -3.73 5.11
N SER A 58 -11.07 -2.67 4.61
CA SER A 58 -12.49 -2.70 4.23
C SER A 58 -12.72 -3.01 2.75
N LEU A 59 -11.67 -3.04 1.93
CA LEU A 59 -11.77 -3.26 0.49
C LEU A 59 -11.71 -4.75 0.16
N LYS A 60 -12.54 -5.18 -0.79
CA LYS A 60 -12.45 -6.52 -1.36
C LYS A 60 -11.20 -6.65 -2.24
N HIS A 61 -10.77 -7.88 -2.41
CA HIS A 61 -9.59 -8.22 -3.22
C HIS A 61 -9.65 -7.69 -4.67
N ASN A 62 -10.85 -7.57 -5.23
CA ASN A 62 -11.07 -7.05 -6.58
C ASN A 62 -11.39 -5.54 -6.63
N GLU A 63 -11.37 -4.85 -5.50
CA GLU A 63 -11.60 -3.40 -5.42
C GLU A 63 -10.30 -2.60 -5.34
N ILE A 64 -9.17 -3.29 -5.15
CA ILE A 64 -7.85 -2.70 -5.05
C ILE A 64 -6.84 -3.54 -5.82
N CYS A 65 -5.95 -2.88 -6.56
CA CYS A 65 -4.77 -3.52 -7.11
C CYS A 65 -3.59 -2.54 -7.14
N GLU A 66 -2.37 -3.06 -7.21
CA GLU A 66 -1.15 -2.27 -7.33
C GLU A 66 -0.38 -2.64 -8.60
N VAL A 67 0.18 -1.62 -9.25
CA VAL A 67 1.25 -1.79 -10.23
C VAL A 67 2.55 -1.53 -9.47
N ARG A 68 3.25 -2.62 -9.17
CA ARG A 68 4.63 -2.59 -8.66
C ARG A 68 5.54 -2.94 -9.81
N ASN A 69 6.33 -1.98 -10.27
CA ASN A 69 7.41 -2.30 -11.18
C ASN A 69 8.52 -2.99 -10.36
N GLU A 70 8.95 -4.19 -10.74
CA GLU A 70 10.11 -4.86 -10.09
C GLU A 70 11.39 -4.01 -10.25
N ILE A 71 11.39 -3.15 -11.27
CA ILE A 71 12.44 -2.19 -11.56
C ILE A 71 12.02 -0.85 -10.95
N ILE A 72 12.39 -0.65 -9.68
CA ILE A 72 12.20 0.59 -8.90
C ILE A 72 13.15 1.69 -9.44
N MET A 73 13.08 2.02 -10.73
CA MET A 73 13.93 3.06 -11.29
C MET A 73 13.37 4.46 -11.05
N ASP A 74 12.04 4.58 -10.99
CA ASP A 74 11.36 5.87 -10.95
C ASP A 74 10.91 6.24 -9.54
N GLY A 75 11.02 5.29 -8.59
CA GLY A 75 10.55 5.42 -7.21
C GLY A 75 9.03 5.43 -7.06
N LEU A 76 8.25 5.36 -8.15
CA LEU A 76 6.79 5.45 -8.09
C LEU A 76 6.13 4.07 -7.95
N ALA A 77 5.10 3.99 -7.11
CA ALA A 77 4.17 2.86 -7.06
C ALA A 77 2.74 3.34 -7.23
N PHE A 78 1.94 2.61 -8.00
CA PHE A 78 0.56 2.99 -8.31
C PHE A 78 -0.41 2.01 -7.65
N THR A 79 -1.43 2.53 -6.97
CA THR A 79 -2.55 1.76 -6.44
C THR A 79 -3.83 2.22 -7.14
N LEU A 80 -4.58 1.28 -7.73
CA LEU A 80 -5.90 1.54 -8.29
C LEU A 80 -6.98 1.14 -7.29
N TYR A 81 -7.93 2.03 -7.06
CA TYR A 81 -9.17 1.77 -6.34
C TYR A 81 -10.35 1.75 -7.32
N LYS A 82 -11.07 0.64 -7.33
CA LYS A 82 -12.22 0.37 -8.21
C LYS A 82 -13.35 -0.26 -7.40
N LEU A 83 -13.93 0.54 -6.49
CA LEU A 83 -14.97 0.06 -5.58
C LEU A 83 -16.17 -0.46 -6.36
N GLN A 84 -16.72 -1.60 -5.98
CA GLN A 84 -17.89 -2.16 -6.67
C GLN A 84 -19.14 -1.29 -6.51
N SER A 85 -19.17 -0.47 -5.45
CA SER A 85 -20.24 0.48 -5.17
C SER A 85 -20.14 1.77 -5.98
N GLU A 86 -19.03 2.02 -6.69
CA GLU A 86 -18.77 3.26 -7.41
C GLU A 86 -18.39 2.94 -8.87
N GLU A 87 -18.88 3.73 -9.82
CA GLU A 87 -18.40 3.62 -11.21
C GLU A 87 -17.04 4.32 -11.40
N GLN A 88 -16.70 5.25 -10.50
CA GLN A 88 -15.45 5.98 -10.56
C GLN A 88 -14.27 5.11 -10.14
N ARG A 89 -13.11 5.40 -10.74
CA ARG A 89 -11.83 4.79 -10.40
C ARG A 89 -10.91 5.88 -9.87
N TYR A 90 -10.07 5.50 -8.93
CA TYR A 90 -9.14 6.41 -8.28
C TYR A 90 -7.73 5.83 -8.32
N ILE A 91 -6.74 6.68 -8.53
CA ILE A 91 -5.34 6.26 -8.59
C ILE A 91 -4.60 6.94 -7.45
N SER A 92 -3.97 6.15 -6.58
CA SER A 92 -2.97 6.66 -5.64
C SER A 92 -1.58 6.45 -6.22
N VAL A 93 -0.77 7.49 -6.19
CA VAL A 93 0.65 7.47 -6.56
C VAL A 93 1.46 7.63 -5.29
N TYR A 94 2.23 6.60 -4.95
CA TYR A 94 3.21 6.64 -3.89
C TYR A 94 4.58 6.99 -4.49
N ASN A 95 5.24 7.99 -3.92
CA ASN A 95 6.60 8.35 -4.26
C ASN A 95 7.56 7.80 -3.19
N GLY A 96 8.37 6.83 -3.59
CA GLY A 96 9.36 6.19 -2.74
C GLY A 96 10.57 7.06 -2.40
N LEU A 97 10.76 8.21 -3.08
CA LEU A 97 11.84 9.14 -2.79
C LEU A 97 11.54 10.00 -1.55
N ASP A 98 10.30 10.45 -1.38
CA ASP A 98 9.87 11.31 -0.27
C ASP A 98 8.89 10.63 0.70
N GLY A 99 8.42 9.42 0.37
CA GLY A 99 7.48 8.65 1.18
C GLY A 99 6.04 9.16 1.13
N ASN A 100 5.74 10.15 0.29
CA ASN A 100 4.41 10.72 0.19
C ASN A 100 3.52 9.93 -0.77
N PHE A 101 2.21 10.03 -0.57
CA PHE A 101 1.22 9.54 -1.52
C PHE A 101 0.24 10.64 -1.90
N LYS A 102 -0.21 10.61 -3.16
CA LYS A 102 -1.22 11.51 -3.70
C LYS A 102 -2.33 10.70 -4.33
N LEU A 103 -3.58 11.08 -4.07
CA LEU A 103 -4.75 10.40 -4.59
C LEU A 103 -5.41 11.28 -5.66
N TYR A 104 -5.72 10.67 -6.80
CA TYR A 104 -6.32 11.34 -7.94
C TYR A 104 -7.73 10.78 -8.21
N GLY A 105 -8.66 11.69 -8.45
CA GLY A 105 -10.03 11.41 -8.86
C GLY A 105 -10.15 10.97 -10.33
N PRO A 106 -11.36 10.58 -10.76
CA PRO A 106 -11.66 10.22 -12.16
C PRO A 106 -11.27 11.30 -13.18
#